data_AF-A0A1B1QP14-F1
#
_entry.id   AF-A0A1B1QP14-F1
#
_cell.length_a   1.000
_cell.length_b   1.000
_cell.length_c   1.000
_cell.angle_alpha   90.00
_cell.angle_beta   90.00
_cell.angle_gamma   90.00
#
_symmetry.space_group_name_H-M   'P 1'
#
loop_
_entity.id
_entity.type
_entity.pdbx_description
1 polymer ?
#
loop_
_entity_poly.entity_id
_entity_poly.type
_entity_poly.pdbx_seq_one_letter_code
_entity_poly.pdbx_strand_id
1 'polypeptide(L)'
;ATGIKDIMNMIFKTDTGGDLTLDEILKNQQLLNDISGKLDGVNGSLNDLIAQGNLNTELSKEILKIANEQNQVLNDVNNKLDAINTMLRVYLPKITSMLSDVMKQNYALSLQIEYLSKQLQEISDKLDIINVNVLINSTLTEITPAYQRIKYVNEKFEELTFATETSSKVKKDGSPADILDELTELTELAKSVTKNDVDGFEFYLNTFHDVMVGNNLFGRSALKTASELITKEN
;
A
#
# COMPACT_ATOMS: atom_id res chain seq x y z
N ALA A 1 -3.12 -18.99 14.42
CA ALA A 1 -4.42 -18.57 13.87
C ALA A 1 -5.08 -17.48 14.73
N THR A 2 -5.27 -17.68 16.04
CA THR A 2 -5.84 -16.65 16.94
C THR A 2 -5.06 -15.35 16.96
N GLY A 3 -3.72 -15.39 17.04
CA GLY A 3 -2.88 -14.18 17.00
C GLY A 3 -3.10 -13.32 15.74
N ILE A 4 -3.18 -13.93 14.55
CA ILE A 4 -3.48 -13.21 13.29
C ILE A 4 -4.87 -12.58 13.33
N LYS A 5 -5.88 -13.29 13.86
CA LYS A 5 -7.24 -12.76 14.03
C LYS A 5 -7.26 -11.52 14.94
N ASP A 6 -6.47 -11.54 16.01
CA ASP A 6 -6.37 -10.41 16.95
C ASP A 6 -5.70 -9.20 16.30
N ILE A 7 -4.66 -9.40 15.48
CA ILE A 7 -4.04 -8.35 14.65
C ILE A 7 -5.08 -7.77 13.67
N MET A 8 -5.83 -8.61 12.95
CA MET A 8 -6.87 -8.16 12.03
C MET A 8 -7.94 -7.32 12.74
N ASN A 9 -8.37 -7.76 13.94
CA ASN A 9 -9.35 -7.01 14.74
C ASN A 9 -8.78 -5.66 15.22
N MET A 10 -7.49 -5.59 15.54
CA MET A 10 -6.82 -4.34 15.91
C MET A 10 -6.77 -3.37 14.73
N ILE A 11 -6.39 -3.85 13.53
CA ILE A 11 -6.40 -3.07 12.30
C ILE A 11 -7.81 -2.53 12.03
N PHE A 12 -8.83 -3.40 12.08
CA PHE A 12 -10.21 -3.02 11.78
C PHE A 12 -10.80 -1.98 12.75
N LYS A 13 -10.28 -1.92 13.99
CA LYS A 13 -10.70 -0.94 15.00
C LYS A 13 -9.92 0.39 14.94
N THR A 14 -8.90 0.48 14.09
CA THR A 14 -8.12 1.71 13.94
C THR A 14 -8.91 2.73 13.11
N ASP A 15 -9.39 3.77 13.78
CA ASP A 15 -10.05 4.91 13.13
C ASP A 15 -9.01 5.92 12.63
N THR A 16 -9.01 6.16 11.32
CA THR A 16 -8.09 7.06 10.61
C THR A 16 -8.68 8.45 10.34
N GLY A 17 -9.93 8.72 10.75
CA GLY A 17 -10.50 10.07 10.75
C GLY A 17 -11.08 10.58 9.42
N GLY A 18 -11.46 9.69 8.49
CA GLY A 18 -12.17 10.01 7.24
C GLY A 18 -11.59 9.34 5.99
N ASP A 19 -12.26 9.52 4.84
CA ASP A 19 -11.88 8.98 3.50
C ASP A 19 -10.68 9.73 2.87
N LEU A 20 -9.70 10.13 3.67
CA LEU A 20 -8.49 10.76 3.15
C LEU A 20 -7.51 9.69 2.66
N THR A 21 -6.94 9.90 1.47
CA THR A 21 -6.01 8.95 0.85
C THR A 21 -4.61 9.56 0.77
N LEU A 22 -3.56 8.73 0.84
CA LEU A 22 -2.17 9.20 0.67
C LEU A 22 -1.95 9.93 -0.67
N ASP A 23 -2.79 9.61 -1.67
CA ASP A 23 -2.80 10.24 -2.99
C ASP A 23 -3.10 11.74 -2.95
N GLU A 24 -3.74 12.24 -1.90
CA GLU A 24 -4.04 13.66 -1.75
C GLU A 24 -2.80 14.47 -1.34
N ILE A 25 -1.84 13.87 -0.63
CA ILE A 25 -0.56 14.49 -0.25
C ILE A 25 0.39 14.53 -1.47
N LEU A 26 0.41 13.46 -2.26
CA LEU A 26 1.29 13.31 -3.41
C LEU A 26 0.87 14.17 -4.62
N LYS A 27 -0.38 14.64 -4.66
CA LYS A 27 -0.93 15.50 -5.74
C LYS A 27 -0.46 16.97 -5.69
N ASN A 28 0.63 17.28 -4.97
CA ASN A 28 1.22 18.62 -4.94
C ASN A 28 1.65 19.12 -6.34
N GLN A 29 1.97 18.24 -7.27
CA GLN A 29 2.23 18.62 -8.65
C GLN A 29 0.97 19.12 -9.36
N GLN A 30 -0.19 18.50 -9.10
CA GLN A 30 -1.46 18.96 -9.64
C GLN A 30 -1.90 20.26 -8.98
N LEU A 31 -1.64 20.42 -7.68
CA LEU A 31 -1.81 21.70 -6.96
C LEU A 31 -1.00 22.83 -7.63
N LEU A 32 0.28 22.61 -7.93
CA LEU A 32 1.13 23.61 -8.56
C LEU A 32 0.64 23.97 -9.97
N ASN A 33 0.20 22.99 -10.76
CA ASN A 33 -0.38 23.22 -12.08
C ASN A 33 -1.71 24.00 -12.01
N ASP A 34 -2.60 23.64 -11.07
CA ASP A 34 -3.88 24.33 -10.86
C ASP A 34 -3.67 25.79 -10.41
N ILE A 35 -2.74 26.01 -9.48
CA ILE A 35 -2.35 27.36 -9.02
C ILE A 35 -1.77 28.17 -10.18
N SER A 36 -0.86 27.58 -10.96
CA SER A 36 -0.22 28.26 -12.11
C SER A 36 -1.27 28.70 -13.14
N GLY A 37 -2.18 27.81 -13.54
CA GLY A 37 -3.20 28.13 -14.54
C GLY A 37 -4.16 29.24 -14.08
N LYS A 38 -4.51 29.27 -12.79
CA LYS A 38 -5.35 30.36 -12.26
C LYS A 38 -4.58 31.68 -12.09
N LEU A 39 -3.30 31.63 -11.72
CA LEU A 39 -2.44 32.82 -11.67
C LEU A 39 -2.19 33.42 -13.05
N ASP A 40 -2.08 32.59 -14.09
CA ASP A 40 -1.99 33.05 -15.49
C ASP A 40 -3.28 33.78 -15.91
N GLY A 41 -4.45 33.28 -15.50
CA GLY A 41 -5.73 33.96 -15.71
C GLY A 41 -5.80 35.33 -15.04
N VAL A 42 -5.37 35.42 -13.77
CA VAL A 42 -5.29 36.68 -13.02
C VAL A 42 -4.33 37.67 -13.68
N ASN A 43 -3.15 37.21 -14.14
CA ASN A 43 -2.19 38.04 -14.85
C ASN A 43 -2.73 38.53 -16.20
N GLY A 44 -3.47 37.71 -16.94
CA GLY A 44 -4.18 38.11 -18.16
C GLY A 44 -5.19 39.23 -17.89
N SER A 45 -6.07 39.03 -16.91
CA SER A 45 -7.07 40.02 -16.48
C SER A 45 -6.42 41.34 -16.02
N LEU A 46 -5.28 41.29 -15.32
CA LEU A 46 -4.51 42.48 -14.91
C LEU A 46 -3.85 43.20 -16.10
N ASN A 47 -3.31 42.46 -17.06
CA ASN A 47 -2.68 43.05 -18.25
C ASN A 47 -3.72 43.76 -19.14
N ASP A 48 -4.90 43.19 -19.30
CA ASP A 48 -6.02 43.81 -20.04
C ASP A 48 -6.48 45.10 -19.35
N LEU A 49 -6.53 45.11 -18.02
CA LEU A 49 -6.84 46.28 -17.21
C LEU A 49 -5.83 47.44 -17.42
N ILE A 50 -4.53 47.11 -17.42
CA ILE A 50 -3.45 48.08 -17.64
C ILE A 50 -3.49 48.63 -19.06
N ALA A 51 -3.79 47.77 -20.05
CA ALA A 51 -3.83 48.15 -21.45
C ALA A 51 -5.01 49.08 -21.81
N GLN A 52 -6.14 49.01 -21.08
CA GLN A 52 -7.36 49.77 -21.42
C GLN A 52 -7.38 51.24 -20.97
N GLY A 53 -6.55 51.65 -20.01
CA GLY A 53 -6.20 53.06 -19.75
C GLY A 53 -7.31 54.07 -19.33
N ASN A 54 -8.60 53.69 -19.25
CA ASN A 54 -9.72 54.59 -18.88
C ASN A 54 -10.61 53.99 -17.78
N LEU A 55 -10.72 54.69 -16.64
CA LEU A 55 -10.91 54.09 -15.31
C LEU A 55 -11.98 54.81 -14.47
N ASN A 56 -13.21 54.29 -14.36
CA ASN A 56 -14.13 54.70 -13.26
C ASN A 56 -15.18 53.66 -12.83
N THR A 57 -15.78 52.88 -13.73
CA THR A 57 -16.85 51.92 -13.39
C THR A 57 -16.58 50.54 -13.97
N GLU A 58 -16.09 50.47 -15.21
CA GLU A 58 -15.57 49.23 -15.82
C GLU A 58 -14.36 48.69 -15.03
N LEU A 59 -13.47 49.59 -14.58
CA LEU A 59 -12.36 49.25 -13.69
C LEU A 59 -12.82 48.51 -12.44
N SER A 60 -13.86 48.99 -11.77
CA SER A 60 -14.35 48.38 -10.54
C SER A 60 -14.91 46.99 -10.79
N LYS A 61 -15.55 46.74 -11.95
CA LYS A 61 -16.03 45.40 -12.32
C LYS A 61 -14.89 44.44 -12.62
N GLU A 62 -13.87 44.89 -13.36
CA GLU A 62 -12.71 44.04 -13.67
C GLU A 62 -11.86 43.77 -12.42
N ILE A 63 -11.68 44.74 -11.53
CA ILE A 63 -11.03 44.51 -10.23
C ILE A 63 -11.84 43.51 -9.38
N LEU A 64 -13.17 43.60 -9.37
CA LEU A 64 -14.02 42.63 -8.68
C LEU A 64 -13.88 41.22 -9.28
N LYS A 65 -13.78 41.10 -10.61
CA LYS A 65 -13.55 39.82 -11.29
C LYS A 65 -12.19 39.21 -10.92
N ILE A 66 -11.13 40.01 -10.93
CA ILE A 66 -9.78 39.61 -10.49
C ILE A 66 -9.82 39.15 -9.02
N ALA A 67 -10.46 39.91 -8.13
CA ALA A 67 -10.58 39.56 -6.72
C ALA A 67 -11.34 38.23 -6.52
N ASN A 68 -12.38 37.98 -7.32
CA ASN A 68 -13.11 36.71 -7.29
C ASN A 68 -12.25 35.54 -7.78
N GLU A 69 -11.48 35.71 -8.87
CA GLU A 69 -10.55 34.69 -9.39
C GLU A 69 -9.46 34.38 -8.35
N GLN A 70 -8.87 35.40 -7.72
CA GLN A 70 -7.90 35.23 -6.64
C GLN A 70 -8.48 34.49 -5.43
N ASN A 71 -9.71 34.83 -5.02
CA ASN A 71 -10.40 34.11 -3.94
C ASN A 71 -10.66 32.65 -4.28
N GLN A 72 -10.96 32.32 -5.55
CA GLN A 72 -11.08 30.93 -5.99
C GLN A 72 -9.75 30.18 -5.98
N VAL A 73 -8.62 30.83 -6.30
CA VAL A 73 -7.29 30.22 -6.14
C VAL A 73 -7.03 29.92 -4.67
N LEU A 74 -7.25 30.92 -3.81
CA LEU A 74 -6.99 30.82 -2.38
C LEU A 74 -7.84 29.73 -1.71
N ASN A 75 -9.12 29.62 -2.08
CA ASN A 75 -10.00 28.57 -1.57
C ASN A 75 -9.52 27.17 -1.96
N ASP A 76 -9.08 26.96 -3.20
CA ASP A 76 -8.56 25.66 -3.64
C ASP A 76 -7.25 25.29 -2.92
N VAL A 77 -6.37 26.28 -2.72
CA VAL A 77 -5.14 26.11 -1.93
C VAL A 77 -5.48 25.74 -0.49
N ASN A 78 -6.40 26.46 0.16
CA ASN A 78 -6.80 26.22 1.54
C ASN A 78 -7.45 24.83 1.70
N ASN A 79 -8.36 24.44 0.82
CA ASN A 79 -9.00 23.12 0.87
C ASN A 79 -7.96 21.97 0.80
N LYS A 80 -6.98 22.08 -0.10
CA LYS A 80 -5.91 21.07 -0.24
C LYS A 80 -4.94 21.12 0.96
N LEU A 81 -4.63 22.32 1.47
CA LEU A 81 -3.80 22.47 2.67
C LEU A 81 -4.48 21.87 3.92
N ASP A 82 -5.80 22.03 4.05
CA ASP A 82 -6.59 21.44 5.13
C ASP A 82 -6.61 19.91 5.04
N ALA A 83 -6.71 19.34 3.84
CA ALA A 83 -6.57 17.90 3.61
C ALA A 83 -5.17 17.39 4.01
N ILE A 84 -4.10 18.07 3.59
CA ILE A 84 -2.71 17.76 3.97
C ILE A 84 -2.54 17.83 5.49
N ASN A 85 -3.03 18.89 6.13
CA ASN A 85 -2.96 19.07 7.58
C ASN A 85 -3.70 17.96 8.32
N THR A 86 -4.88 17.55 7.83
CA THR A 86 -5.65 16.46 8.43
C THR A 86 -4.92 15.12 8.28
N MET A 87 -4.35 14.85 7.11
CA MET A 87 -3.54 13.66 6.89
C MET A 87 -2.32 13.59 7.82
N LEU A 88 -1.55 14.68 7.93
CA LEU A 88 -0.36 14.72 8.77
C LEU A 88 -0.68 14.65 10.27
N ARG A 89 -1.81 15.21 10.71
CA ARG A 89 -2.17 15.29 12.14
C ARG A 89 -3.04 14.14 12.65
N VAL A 90 -3.81 13.49 11.76
CA VAL A 90 -4.78 12.45 12.14
C VAL A 90 -4.42 11.11 11.51
N TYR A 91 -4.38 11.03 10.18
CA TYR A 91 -4.18 9.76 9.47
C TYR A 91 -2.80 9.16 9.74
N LEU A 92 -1.74 9.94 9.53
CA LEU A 92 -0.36 9.45 9.59
C LEU A 92 0.02 8.94 11.00
N PRO A 93 -0.30 9.62 12.11
CA PRO A 93 -0.06 9.10 13.46
C PRO A 93 -0.82 7.79 13.75
N LYS A 94 -2.05 7.64 13.25
CA LYS A 94 -2.85 6.43 13.45
C LYS A 94 -2.30 5.24 12.67
N ILE A 95 -1.98 5.46 11.38
CA ILE A 95 -1.41 4.41 10.53
C ILE A 95 -0.03 4.00 11.01
N THR A 96 0.87 4.94 11.30
CA THR A 96 2.21 4.60 11.80
C THR A 96 2.14 3.81 13.11
N SER A 97 1.27 4.20 14.05
CA SER A 97 1.04 3.44 15.28
C SER A 97 0.49 2.04 14.99
N MET A 98 -0.49 1.91 14.09
CA MET A 98 -1.07 0.63 13.71
C MET A 98 -0.01 -0.28 13.07
N LEU A 99 0.77 0.21 12.11
CA LEU A 99 1.85 -0.53 11.45
C LEU A 99 2.92 -0.99 12.46
N SER A 100 3.28 -0.12 13.41
CA SER A 100 4.18 -0.47 14.52
C SER A 100 3.67 -1.66 15.33
N ASP A 101 2.37 -1.68 15.65
CA ASP A 101 1.75 -2.74 16.44
C ASP A 101 1.55 -4.03 15.64
N VAL A 102 1.25 -3.93 14.33
CA VAL A 102 1.25 -5.08 13.40
C VAL A 102 2.65 -5.70 13.36
N MET A 103 3.70 -4.89 13.15
CA MET A 103 5.07 -5.36 13.04
C MET A 103 5.53 -6.09 14.32
N LYS A 104 5.28 -5.52 15.51
CA LYS A 104 5.66 -6.17 16.78
C LYS A 104 4.97 -7.51 17.00
N GLN A 105 3.66 -7.58 16.70
CA GLN A 105 2.90 -8.82 16.87
C GLN A 105 3.29 -9.86 15.81
N ASN A 106 3.52 -9.45 14.56
CA ASN A 106 4.02 -10.33 13.51
C ASN A 106 5.41 -10.87 13.82
N TYR A 107 6.33 -10.05 14.34
CA TYR A 107 7.65 -10.51 14.74
C TYR A 107 7.60 -11.66 15.76
N ALA A 108 6.70 -11.56 16.75
CA ALA A 108 6.50 -12.64 17.72
C ALA A 108 5.96 -13.92 17.07
N LEU A 109 5.10 -13.81 16.06
CA LEU A 109 4.59 -14.96 15.29
C LEU A 109 5.68 -15.56 14.38
N SER A 110 6.47 -14.72 13.71
CA SER A 110 7.59 -15.14 12.85
C SER A 110 8.61 -15.97 13.65
N LEU A 111 8.95 -15.55 14.87
CA LEU A 111 9.82 -16.31 15.77
C LEU A 111 9.26 -17.71 16.11
N GLN A 112 7.94 -17.85 16.24
CA GLN A 112 7.31 -19.15 16.53
C GLN A 112 7.42 -20.13 15.35
N ILE A 113 7.47 -19.63 14.11
CA ILE A 113 7.50 -20.45 12.90
C ILE A 113 8.90 -20.57 12.28
N GLU A 114 9.86 -19.75 12.68
CA GLU A 114 11.23 -19.74 12.13
C GLU A 114 11.91 -21.11 12.27
N TYR A 115 11.73 -21.76 13.42
CA TYR A 115 12.26 -23.09 13.67
C TYR A 115 11.70 -24.13 12.67
N LEU A 116 10.39 -24.07 12.40
CA LEU A 116 9.72 -24.96 11.45
C LEU A 116 10.20 -24.70 10.01
N SER A 117 10.45 -23.44 9.65
CA SER A 117 10.98 -23.09 8.33
C SER A 117 12.36 -23.69 8.09
N LYS A 118 13.25 -23.66 9.10
CA LYS A 118 14.58 -24.27 9.02
C LYS A 118 14.49 -25.79 8.85
N GLN A 119 13.65 -26.44 9.66
CA GLN A 119 13.43 -27.90 9.53
C GLN A 119 12.84 -28.29 8.17
N LEU A 120 11.89 -27.51 7.64
CA LEU A 120 11.29 -27.80 6.35
C LEU A 120 12.28 -27.62 5.19
N GLN A 121 13.18 -26.64 5.29
CA GLN A 121 14.27 -26.48 4.32
C GLN A 121 15.22 -27.68 4.35
N GLU A 122 15.61 -28.18 5.53
CA GLU A 122 16.45 -29.38 5.63
C GLU A 122 15.79 -30.63 5.03
N ILE A 123 14.46 -30.75 5.13
CA ILE A 123 13.69 -31.82 4.47
C ILE A 123 13.72 -31.62 2.94
N SER A 124 13.52 -30.37 2.48
CA SER A 124 13.54 -30.03 1.06
C SER A 124 14.89 -30.29 0.41
N ASP A 125 16.00 -30.01 1.10
CA ASP A 125 17.36 -30.19 0.59
C ASP A 125 17.74 -31.67 0.44
N LYS A 126 17.07 -32.55 1.19
CA LYS A 126 17.29 -34.01 1.13
C LYS A 126 16.43 -34.68 0.07
N LEU A 127 15.31 -34.07 -0.31
CA LEU A 127 14.34 -34.62 -1.26
C LEU A 127 14.88 -34.68 -2.69
N ASP A 128 15.06 -35.90 -3.22
CA ASP A 128 15.38 -36.13 -4.63
C ASP A 128 14.12 -36.06 -5.52
N ILE A 129 13.89 -34.91 -6.18
CA ILE A 129 12.66 -34.65 -6.98
C ILE A 129 12.77 -35.22 -8.42
N ILE A 130 13.88 -35.85 -8.79
CA ILE A 130 14.21 -36.17 -10.19
C ILE A 130 13.29 -37.26 -10.80
N ASN A 131 12.61 -38.09 -9.99
CA ASN A 131 11.68 -39.13 -10.48
C ASN A 131 10.31 -39.11 -9.76
N VAL A 132 9.63 -37.96 -9.85
CA VAL A 132 8.30 -37.79 -9.27
C VAL A 132 7.18 -38.13 -10.27
N ASN A 133 6.08 -38.69 -9.76
CA ASN A 133 4.93 -39.06 -10.61
C ASN A 133 4.16 -37.82 -11.09
N VAL A 134 3.27 -38.02 -12.08
CA VAL A 134 2.45 -36.94 -12.69
C VAL A 134 1.64 -36.16 -11.64
N LEU A 135 1.18 -36.80 -10.57
CA LEU A 135 0.38 -36.16 -9.50
C LEU A 135 1.22 -35.20 -8.64
N ILE A 136 2.49 -35.53 -8.39
CA ILE A 136 3.41 -34.64 -7.68
C ILE A 136 3.72 -33.45 -8.58
N ASN A 137 4.05 -33.68 -9.86
CA ASN A 137 4.34 -32.61 -10.82
C ASN A 137 3.16 -31.66 -11.05
N SER A 138 1.94 -32.19 -11.13
CA SER A 138 0.73 -31.36 -11.27
C SER A 138 0.54 -30.46 -10.04
N THR A 139 0.69 -31.01 -8.84
CA THR A 139 0.61 -30.23 -7.59
C THR A 139 1.66 -29.11 -7.56
N LEU A 140 2.91 -29.41 -7.96
CA LEU A 140 3.98 -28.41 -8.00
C LEU A 140 3.67 -27.30 -9.01
N THR A 141 3.16 -27.65 -10.18
CA THR A 141 2.77 -26.67 -11.22
C THR A 141 1.59 -25.80 -10.76
N GLU A 142 0.63 -26.38 -10.04
CA GLU A 142 -0.54 -25.66 -9.54
C GLU A 142 -0.23 -24.75 -8.35
N ILE A 143 0.62 -25.18 -7.39
CA ILE A 143 0.88 -24.41 -6.17
C ILE A 143 1.96 -23.33 -6.31
N THR A 144 2.93 -23.53 -7.21
CA THR A 144 4.13 -22.66 -7.30
C THR A 144 3.80 -21.19 -7.56
N PRO A 145 2.93 -20.82 -8.52
CA PRO A 145 2.63 -19.42 -8.80
C PRO A 145 2.04 -18.69 -7.58
N ALA A 146 1.08 -19.33 -6.91
CA ALA A 146 0.45 -18.78 -5.73
C ALA A 146 1.42 -18.69 -4.56
N TYR A 147 2.24 -19.73 -4.33
CA TYR A 147 3.27 -19.72 -3.30
C TYR A 147 4.26 -18.56 -3.48
N GLN A 148 4.79 -18.37 -4.69
CA GLN A 148 5.74 -17.30 -4.98
C GLN A 148 5.12 -15.92 -4.75
N ARG A 149 3.88 -15.69 -5.18
CA ARG A 149 3.19 -14.42 -5.02
C ARG A 149 2.89 -14.11 -3.55
N ILE A 150 2.35 -15.08 -2.81
CA ILE A 150 2.04 -14.94 -1.38
C ILE A 150 3.32 -14.69 -0.57
N LYS A 151 4.36 -15.48 -0.82
CA LYS A 151 5.66 -15.32 -0.15
C LYS A 151 6.24 -13.93 -0.38
N TYR A 152 6.32 -13.49 -1.64
CA TYR A 152 6.85 -12.18 -2.00
C TYR A 152 6.08 -11.03 -1.35
N VAL A 153 4.74 -11.06 -1.43
CA VAL A 153 3.91 -10.00 -0.84
C VAL A 153 4.06 -9.93 0.67
N ASN A 154 4.10 -11.08 1.36
CA ASN A 154 4.31 -11.13 2.80
C ASN A 154 5.67 -10.56 3.20
N GLU A 155 6.74 -11.02 2.56
CA GLU A 155 8.11 -10.55 2.83
C GLU A 155 8.26 -9.06 2.52
N LYS A 156 7.71 -8.58 1.40
CA LYS A 156 7.80 -7.17 1.02
C LYS A 156 6.98 -6.27 1.94
N PHE A 157 5.81 -6.71 2.39
CA PHE A 157 5.02 -5.97 3.37
C PHE A 157 5.75 -5.87 4.72
N GLU A 158 6.37 -6.96 5.18
CA GLU A 158 7.17 -6.95 6.41
C GLU A 158 8.38 -6.00 6.30
N GLU A 159 9.11 -6.03 5.18
CA GLU A 159 10.25 -5.14 4.91
C GLU A 159 9.84 -3.65 4.95
N LEU A 160 8.78 -3.29 4.22
CA LEU A 160 8.32 -1.90 4.13
C LEU A 160 7.76 -1.38 5.45
N THR A 161 7.01 -2.22 6.19
CA THR A 161 6.49 -1.83 7.51
C THR A 161 7.60 -1.65 8.55
N PHE A 162 8.65 -2.48 8.48
CA PHE A 162 9.84 -2.31 9.31
C PHE A 162 10.60 -1.01 8.97
N ALA A 163 10.77 -0.70 7.68
CA ALA A 163 11.40 0.55 7.24
C ALA A 163 10.68 1.77 7.82
N THR A 164 9.35 1.83 7.67
CA THR A 164 8.51 2.92 8.20
C THR A 164 8.67 3.12 9.71
N GLU A 165 8.76 2.03 10.49
CA GLU A 165 8.98 2.09 11.93
C GLU A 165 10.39 2.63 12.27
N THR A 166 11.43 2.17 11.56
CA THR A 166 12.81 2.61 11.81
C THR A 166 12.99 4.09 11.49
N SER A 167 12.46 4.55 10.36
CA SER A 167 12.51 5.97 9.98
C SER A 167 11.71 6.86 10.93
N SER A 168 10.61 6.36 11.49
CA SER A 168 9.83 7.05 12.53
C SER A 168 10.57 7.20 13.87
N LYS A 169 11.43 6.25 14.25
CA LYS A 169 12.18 6.27 15.53
C LYS A 169 13.52 6.99 15.49
N VAL A 170 14.24 6.89 14.37
CA VAL A 170 15.63 7.37 14.26
C VAL A 170 15.71 8.90 14.18
N LYS A 171 14.62 9.58 13.80
CA LYS A 171 14.69 11.00 13.46
C LYS A 171 13.60 11.84 14.13
N LYS A 172 13.79 12.17 15.41
CA LYS A 172 13.05 13.30 16.04
C LYS A 172 13.36 14.66 15.39
N ASP A 173 14.42 14.76 14.58
CA ASP A 173 14.90 15.97 13.88
C ASP A 173 15.06 15.79 12.35
N GLY A 174 14.52 14.71 11.76
CA GLY A 174 14.67 14.44 10.31
C GLY A 174 13.59 15.07 9.46
N SER A 175 13.92 15.32 8.19
CA SER A 175 12.96 15.76 7.17
C SER A 175 11.80 14.76 7.06
N PRO A 176 10.54 15.22 7.09
CA PRO A 176 9.36 14.38 6.86
C PRO A 176 9.34 13.65 5.50
N ALA A 177 10.21 14.01 4.56
CA ALA A 177 10.24 13.47 3.20
C ALA A 177 10.53 11.95 3.16
N ASP A 178 11.51 11.46 3.93
CA ASP A 178 11.89 10.03 3.90
C ASP A 178 10.75 9.12 4.38
N ILE A 179 9.99 9.56 5.40
CA ILE A 179 8.82 8.82 5.91
C ILE A 179 7.71 8.80 4.86
N LEU A 180 7.55 9.89 4.10
CA LEU A 180 6.56 9.96 3.03
C LEU A 180 6.92 9.07 1.85
N ASP A 181 8.20 8.92 1.51
CA ASP A 181 8.67 8.03 0.46
C ASP A 181 8.37 6.55 0.82
N GLU A 182 8.73 6.12 2.03
CA GLU A 182 8.43 4.76 2.51
C GLU A 182 6.92 4.47 2.59
N LEU A 183 6.14 5.46 3.04
CA LEU A 183 4.68 5.35 3.04
C LEU A 183 4.11 5.30 1.62
N THR A 184 4.76 5.94 0.64
CA THR A 184 4.37 5.89 -0.76
C THR A 184 4.59 4.48 -1.31
N GLU A 185 5.77 3.88 -1.10
CA GLU A 185 6.05 2.50 -1.51
C GLU A 185 5.08 1.49 -0.86
N LEU A 186 4.79 1.64 0.43
CA LEU A 186 3.83 0.79 1.12
C LEU A 186 2.41 0.95 0.55
N THR A 187 2.02 2.17 0.18
CA THR A 187 0.73 2.46 -0.43
C THR A 187 0.64 1.89 -1.84
N GLU A 188 1.72 1.93 -2.63
CA GLU A 188 1.79 1.29 -3.95
C GLU A 188 1.65 -0.23 -3.86
N LEU A 189 2.34 -0.86 -2.90
CA LEU A 189 2.17 -2.29 -2.62
C LEU A 189 0.71 -2.58 -2.23
N ALA A 190 0.12 -1.80 -1.34
CA ALA A 190 -1.27 -1.96 -0.93
C ALA A 190 -2.25 -1.85 -2.12
N LYS A 191 -2.03 -0.88 -3.02
CA LYS A 191 -2.81 -0.76 -4.27
C LYS A 191 -2.63 -1.99 -5.16
N SER A 192 -1.42 -2.52 -5.29
CA SER A 192 -1.17 -3.74 -6.07
C SER A 192 -1.85 -4.98 -5.47
N VAL A 193 -1.92 -5.08 -4.14
CA VAL A 193 -2.54 -6.22 -3.44
C VAL A 193 -4.07 -6.15 -3.48
N THR A 194 -4.63 -4.95 -3.41
CA THR A 194 -6.08 -4.71 -3.35
C THR A 194 -6.74 -4.46 -4.71
N LYS A 195 -5.96 -4.46 -5.79
CA LYS A 195 -6.46 -4.29 -7.14
C LYS A 195 -7.45 -5.40 -7.48
N ASN A 196 -8.59 -5.03 -8.05
CA ASN A 196 -9.64 -5.96 -8.46
C ASN A 196 -9.39 -6.41 -9.91
N ASP A 197 -8.50 -7.38 -10.07
CA ASP A 197 -8.21 -8.08 -11.32
C ASP A 197 -8.33 -9.60 -11.17
N VAL A 198 -8.43 -10.29 -12.31
CA VAL A 198 -8.63 -11.75 -12.36
C VAL A 198 -7.45 -12.51 -11.75
N ASP A 199 -6.25 -11.93 -11.86
CA ASP A 199 -4.99 -12.39 -11.29
C ASP A 199 -4.62 -11.64 -9.99
N GLY A 200 -5.62 -11.13 -9.28
CA GLY A 200 -5.44 -10.42 -8.02
C GLY A 200 -4.91 -11.30 -6.89
N PHE A 201 -4.48 -10.66 -5.81
CA PHE A 201 -3.93 -11.37 -4.66
C PHE A 201 -4.92 -12.38 -4.04
N GLU A 202 -6.20 -12.02 -4.00
CA GLU A 202 -7.28 -12.90 -3.52
C GLU A 202 -7.42 -14.17 -4.37
N PHE A 203 -7.26 -14.07 -5.69
CA PHE A 203 -7.24 -15.25 -6.58
C PHE A 203 -6.10 -16.20 -6.22
N TYR A 204 -4.89 -15.67 -5.98
CA TYR A 204 -3.75 -16.50 -5.57
C TYR A 204 -3.93 -17.11 -4.17
N LEU A 205 -4.55 -16.40 -3.22
CA LEU A 205 -4.88 -16.96 -1.91
C LEU A 205 -5.88 -18.12 -2.01
N ASN A 206 -6.93 -17.95 -2.82
CA ASN A 206 -7.96 -18.98 -3.02
C ASN A 206 -7.38 -20.20 -3.75
N THR A 207 -6.63 -20.01 -4.83
CA THR A 207 -5.99 -21.12 -5.55
C THR A 207 -4.96 -21.86 -4.70
N PHE A 208 -4.21 -21.15 -3.85
CA PHE A 208 -3.34 -21.79 -2.87
C PHE A 208 -4.14 -22.70 -1.93
N HIS A 209 -5.26 -22.21 -1.40
CA HIS A 209 -6.14 -23.01 -0.55
C HIS A 209 -6.71 -24.24 -1.28
N ASP A 210 -7.22 -24.05 -2.50
CA ASP A 210 -7.78 -25.13 -3.32
C ASP A 210 -6.77 -26.26 -3.55
N VAL A 211 -5.53 -25.93 -3.90
CA VAL A 211 -4.46 -26.92 -4.07
C VAL A 211 -4.07 -27.58 -2.74
N MET A 212 -4.09 -26.83 -1.63
CA MET A 212 -3.82 -27.37 -0.29
C MET A 212 -4.86 -28.39 0.16
N VAL A 213 -6.14 -28.21 -0.20
CA VAL A 213 -7.23 -29.15 0.15
C VAL A 213 -7.50 -30.20 -0.94
N GLY A 214 -6.92 -30.05 -2.12
CA GLY A 214 -7.10 -30.96 -3.26
C GLY A 214 -8.36 -30.68 -4.06
N ASN A 215 -8.91 -29.46 -4.00
CA ASN A 215 -9.97 -28.96 -4.87
C ASN A 215 -9.39 -28.51 -6.22
N ASN A 216 -8.68 -29.41 -6.89
CA ASN A 216 -8.03 -29.17 -8.17
C ASN A 216 -8.39 -30.27 -9.17
N LEU A 217 -7.88 -30.14 -10.40
CA LEU A 217 -8.23 -31.02 -11.53
C LEU A 217 -8.06 -32.51 -11.21
N PHE A 218 -7.05 -32.86 -10.39
CA PHE A 218 -6.70 -34.25 -10.08
C PHE A 218 -7.20 -34.73 -8.72
N GLY A 219 -7.94 -33.91 -7.96
CA GLY A 219 -8.37 -34.27 -6.60
C GLY A 219 -7.18 -34.51 -5.66
N ARG A 220 -6.03 -33.87 -5.93
CA ARG A 220 -4.75 -34.16 -5.30
C ARG A 220 -4.33 -33.00 -4.41
N SER A 221 -4.41 -33.19 -3.09
CA SER A 221 -3.96 -32.16 -2.15
C SER A 221 -2.44 -32.06 -2.06
N ALA A 222 -1.93 -30.84 -1.89
CA ALA A 222 -0.51 -30.62 -1.67
C ALA A 222 0.01 -31.29 -0.40
N LEU A 223 -0.82 -31.37 0.64
CA LEU A 223 -0.50 -32.13 1.86
C LEU A 223 -0.25 -33.61 1.56
N LYS A 224 -1.05 -34.22 0.68
CA LYS A 224 -0.85 -35.62 0.28
C LYS A 224 0.44 -35.77 -0.53
N THR A 225 0.71 -34.84 -1.45
CA THR A 225 1.97 -34.79 -2.21
C THR A 225 3.19 -34.69 -1.31
N ALA A 226 3.19 -33.76 -0.34
CA ALA A 226 4.27 -33.63 0.63
C ALA A 226 4.46 -34.92 1.46
N SER A 227 3.36 -35.53 1.92
CA SER A 227 3.44 -36.77 2.71
C SER A 227 4.10 -37.93 1.94
N GLU A 228 3.82 -38.08 0.65
CA GLU A 228 4.41 -39.13 -0.18
C GLU A 228 5.89 -38.90 -0.46
N LEU A 229 6.28 -37.64 -0.68
CA LEU A 229 7.68 -37.25 -0.84
C LEU A 229 8.48 -37.57 0.42
N ILE A 230 8.01 -37.13 1.59
CA ILE A 230 8.68 -37.36 2.88
C ILE A 230 8.76 -38.86 3.23
N THR A 231 7.74 -39.65 2.87
CA THR A 231 7.73 -41.09 3.17
C THR A 231 8.70 -41.87 2.28
N LYS A 232 8.98 -41.43 1.05
CA LYS A 232 9.87 -42.11 0.11
C LYS A 232 11.36 -41.91 0.37
N GLU A 233 11.71 -40.87 1.12
CA GLU A 233 13.08 -40.58 1.58
C GLU A 233 13.53 -41.48 2.75
N ASN A 234 12.60 -42.20 3.38
CA ASN A 234 12.88 -43.21 4.41
C ASN A 234 12.74 -44.63 3.84
#